data_AF-F2JMD4-F1
#
_entry.id   AF-F2JMD4-F1
#
_cell.length_a   1.000
_cell.length_b   1.000
_cell.length_c   1.000
_cell.angle_alpha   90.00
_cell.angle_beta   90.00
_cell.angle_gamma   90.00
#
_symmetry.space_group_name_H-M   'P 1'
#
loop_
_entity.id
_entity.type
_entity.pdbx_description
1 polymer ?
#
loop_
_entity_poly.entity_id
_entity_poly.type
_entity_poly.pdbx_seq_one_letter_code
_entity_poly.pdbx_strand_id
1 'polypeptide(L)'
;MKKIVSLGLMVLLTMSVGCNKTKEVPIDTNAAGTTTEVVETEAVEETQQDIAQLTAEDFKPFFDVLFAYKESDFMTFNQNNEISYSGYFDNLKAYKKGIKDGIGDFLSKDTLKKLDNENTKLDFDLPKKVLINDYVVNASGKIEKIEIESSRQMGESIVYEMAVTTNNDIQKSFEFAENYGWSDQLGYYTAKNSGLTLEAVEGGSKLISYIYANKDNVQDQMKLVSHYWVQVTKDDTSEKTFLVEGLKQAGAFEVDINLKQKIINTEYVTRVPYYSEVTDKQNVLLHKIFTKLMQVPKETYYYYEKIYGSNFDYVKTFWRDIDLENEIAVDETTYKEAFNITINPYKDNITSLSLNDKTMSIAPSIYSTKLQPTFVVTLPVKALLKDNSVVYYNYKYFVSTEDNKVEAIQFMKIEEITEEEYNTVPGAEPTTSQEVTPVEGETASSPEAIPAQ
;
A
#
# COMPACT_ATOMS: atom_id res chain seq x y z
N MET A 1 28.37 -0.36 70.57
CA MET A 1 28.22 1.06 70.20
C MET A 1 29.44 1.47 69.37
N LYS A 2 29.18 2.17 68.27
CA LYS A 2 30.14 2.47 67.18
C LYS A 2 31.24 3.42 67.63
N LYS A 3 32.46 3.18 67.15
CA LYS A 3 33.51 4.18 66.97
C LYS A 3 34.14 4.00 65.58
N ILE A 4 34.80 5.08 65.16
CA ILE A 4 35.84 5.21 64.12
C ILE A 4 35.30 5.60 62.75
N VAL A 5 35.82 6.59 62.02
CA VAL A 5 36.76 7.73 62.22
C VAL A 5 36.57 8.57 60.94
N SER A 6 36.77 9.89 61.00
CA SER A 6 36.93 10.74 59.81
C SER A 6 38.29 10.52 59.14
N LEU A 7 38.36 10.40 57.81
CA LEU A 7 39.28 11.16 56.95
C LEU A 7 39.09 10.79 55.47
N GLY A 8 39.01 11.82 54.62
CA GLY A 8 39.96 12.00 53.52
C GLY A 8 39.86 11.15 52.24
N LEU A 9 39.33 11.83 51.21
CA LEU A 9 39.88 11.94 49.84
C LEU A 9 39.88 10.73 48.87
N MET A 10 39.19 10.98 47.75
CA MET A 10 39.39 10.47 46.37
C MET A 10 39.42 8.96 46.11
N VAL A 11 38.50 8.51 45.24
CA VAL A 11 38.81 7.78 44.00
C VAL A 11 37.52 7.58 43.17
N LEU A 12 37.57 8.15 41.95
CA LEU A 12 36.89 7.80 40.69
C LEU A 12 35.36 7.66 40.61
N LEU A 13 34.68 8.54 39.84
CA LEU A 13 34.37 8.37 38.40
C LEU A 13 33.44 7.18 38.12
N THR A 14 32.14 7.46 37.98
CA THR A 14 31.26 7.12 36.83
C THR A 14 29.80 7.33 37.24
N MET A 15 28.96 7.65 36.25
CA MET A 15 27.50 7.94 36.32
C MET A 15 27.13 9.42 36.19
N SER A 16 27.78 10.12 35.25
CA SER A 16 27.12 11.14 34.45
C SER A 16 26.31 10.44 33.35
N VAL A 17 25.12 9.94 33.69
CA VAL A 17 24.12 9.60 32.67
C VAL A 17 23.39 10.90 32.37
N GLY A 18 23.81 11.56 31.30
CA GLY A 18 23.16 12.75 30.78
C GLY A 18 21.72 12.42 30.37
N CYS A 19 20.77 13.12 30.99
CA CYS A 19 19.40 13.21 30.50
C CYS A 19 19.41 13.85 29.10
N ASN A 20 19.38 13.03 28.04
CA ASN A 20 18.76 13.46 26.80
C ASN A 20 17.25 13.36 27.00
N LYS A 21 16.62 14.46 27.42
CA LYS A 21 15.18 14.63 27.24
C LYS A 21 14.95 14.91 25.76
N THR A 22 14.64 13.87 25.01
CA THR A 22 13.86 14.00 23.77
C THR A 22 12.60 14.78 24.13
N LYS A 23 12.38 15.94 23.53
CA LYS A 23 11.07 16.59 23.56
C LYS A 23 10.16 15.68 22.73
N GLU A 24 9.39 14.84 23.41
CA GLU A 24 8.21 14.21 22.82
C GLU A 24 7.30 15.33 22.29
N VAL A 25 6.92 15.22 21.03
CA VAL A 25 5.85 16.03 20.45
C VAL A 25 4.55 15.50 21.06
N PRO A 26 3.78 16.29 21.82
CA PRO A 26 2.48 15.84 22.29
C PRO A 26 1.50 15.97 21.12
N ILE A 27 1.13 14.85 20.51
CA ILE A 27 -0.07 14.76 19.66
C ILE A 27 -1.10 14.01 20.49
N ASP A 28 -2.06 14.75 21.00
CA ASP A 28 -3.21 14.22 21.74
C ASP A 28 -4.11 13.45 20.75
N THR A 29 -4.03 12.12 20.77
CA THR A 29 -4.88 11.22 20.00
C THR A 29 -6.14 10.91 20.79
N ASN A 30 -7.03 11.90 20.98
CA ASN A 30 -8.42 11.65 21.39
C ASN A 30 -9.32 12.84 21.04
N ALA A 31 -10.18 12.67 20.04
CA ALA A 31 -11.38 13.49 19.89
C ALA A 31 -12.56 12.62 19.45
N ALA A 32 -12.94 11.68 20.32
CA ALA A 32 -14.31 11.16 20.35
C ALA A 32 -15.08 11.96 21.42
N GLY A 33 -15.97 12.83 20.91
CA GLY A 33 -17.06 13.57 21.57
C GLY A 33 -17.09 13.77 23.08
N THR A 34 -17.10 15.03 23.51
CA THR A 34 -18.06 15.53 24.52
C THR A 34 -18.33 17.02 24.32
N THR A 35 -19.60 17.38 24.26
CA THR A 35 -20.17 18.72 24.15
C THR A 35 -20.02 19.57 25.41
N THR A 36 -19.78 20.88 25.21
CA THR A 36 -20.05 22.06 26.08
C THR A 36 -19.17 22.30 27.31
N GLU A 37 -18.39 23.38 27.30
CA GLU A 37 -18.75 24.67 27.93
C GLU A 37 -17.78 25.78 27.48
N VAL A 38 -18.36 26.93 27.15
CA VAL A 38 -17.66 28.16 26.73
C VAL A 38 -17.10 28.84 27.98
N VAL A 39 -15.78 29.01 28.03
CA VAL A 39 -15.15 30.00 28.91
C VAL A 39 -14.34 30.93 28.03
N GLU A 40 -14.89 32.12 27.81
CA GLU A 40 -14.16 33.28 27.27
C GLU A 40 -12.91 33.51 28.12
N THR A 41 -11.74 33.45 27.51
CA THR A 41 -10.55 34.08 28.07
C THR A 41 -9.84 34.85 26.96
N GLU A 42 -9.48 36.07 27.30
CA GLU A 42 -9.15 37.20 26.43
C GLU A 42 -8.12 36.92 25.34
N ALA A 43 -8.40 37.50 24.17
CA ALA A 43 -7.58 37.50 22.98
C ALA A 43 -6.20 38.10 23.24
N VAL A 44 -5.15 37.29 23.04
CA VAL A 44 -3.87 37.79 22.55
C VAL A 44 -3.93 37.65 21.04
N GLU A 45 -4.02 38.77 20.33
CA GLU A 45 -3.80 38.83 18.88
C GLU A 45 -2.36 38.37 18.59
N GLU A 46 -2.17 37.05 18.41
CA GLU A 46 -1.06 36.56 17.61
C GLU A 46 -1.33 37.01 16.19
N THR A 47 -0.50 37.92 15.70
CA THR A 47 -0.39 38.25 14.28
C THR A 47 -0.16 36.96 13.50
N GLN A 48 -1.24 36.40 12.94
CA GLN A 48 -1.20 35.35 11.94
C GLN A 48 -0.34 35.85 10.77
N GLN A 49 0.91 35.40 10.70
CA GLN A 49 1.59 35.37 9.42
C GLN A 49 0.89 34.29 8.60
N ASP A 50 0.00 34.71 7.72
CA ASP A 50 -0.54 33.87 6.65
C ASP A 50 0.64 33.36 5.82
N ILE A 51 1.06 32.12 6.08
CA ILE A 51 1.80 31.36 5.09
C ILE A 51 0.76 31.05 4.01
N ALA A 52 0.98 31.54 2.78
CA ALA A 52 0.15 31.15 1.65
C ALA A 52 0.11 29.62 1.60
N GLN A 53 -1.09 29.04 1.62
CA GLN A 53 -1.28 27.60 1.66
C GLN A 53 -0.56 26.97 0.46
N LEU A 54 0.45 26.14 0.72
CA LEU A 54 1.24 25.50 -0.33
C LEU A 54 0.38 24.50 -1.10
N THR A 55 0.71 24.31 -2.37
CA THR A 55 0.07 23.35 -3.27
C THR A 55 0.97 22.14 -3.52
N ALA A 56 0.42 21.05 -4.06
CA ALA A 56 1.22 19.88 -4.42
C ALA A 56 2.35 20.19 -5.43
N GLU A 57 2.15 21.17 -6.31
CA GLU A 57 3.17 21.61 -7.28
C GLU A 57 4.36 22.28 -6.60
N ASP A 58 4.15 22.97 -5.47
CA ASP A 58 5.24 23.58 -4.71
C ASP A 58 6.19 22.49 -4.17
N PHE A 59 5.65 21.36 -3.72
CA PHE A 59 6.44 20.25 -3.17
C PHE A 59 7.12 19.38 -4.23
N LYS A 60 6.69 19.46 -5.49
CA LYS A 60 7.19 18.59 -6.55
C LYS A 60 8.71 18.65 -6.74
N PRO A 61 9.38 19.83 -6.80
CA PRO A 61 10.82 19.90 -6.94
C PRO A 61 11.58 19.26 -5.77
N PHE A 62 11.08 19.38 -4.54
CA PHE A 62 11.69 18.76 -3.36
C PHE A 62 11.65 17.23 -3.48
N PHE A 63 10.47 16.68 -3.78
CA PHE A 63 10.32 15.24 -3.92
C PHE A 63 11.04 14.68 -5.15
N ASP A 64 11.07 15.39 -6.28
CA ASP A 64 11.82 14.97 -7.47
C ASP A 64 13.30 14.74 -7.12
N VAL A 65 13.89 15.58 -6.27
CA VAL A 65 15.28 15.42 -5.83
C VAL A 65 15.42 14.35 -4.73
N LEU A 66 14.51 14.29 -3.76
CA LEU A 66 14.50 13.27 -2.72
C LEU A 66 14.43 11.85 -3.31
N PHE A 67 13.61 11.65 -4.34
CA PHE A 67 13.41 10.35 -4.99
C PHE A 67 14.44 10.07 -6.11
N ALA A 68 15.32 11.02 -6.45
CA ALA A 68 16.36 10.83 -7.48
C ALA A 68 17.69 10.25 -6.95
N TYR A 69 17.79 9.93 -5.65
CA TYR A 69 18.99 9.29 -5.10
C TYR A 69 19.27 7.95 -5.80
N LYS A 70 20.55 7.72 -6.11
CA LYS A 70 20.98 6.43 -6.67
C LYS A 70 20.90 5.35 -5.60
N GLU A 71 20.83 4.11 -6.05
CA GLU A 71 20.81 2.96 -5.15
C GLU A 71 21.97 2.94 -4.16
N SER A 72 23.20 3.20 -4.64
CA SER A 72 24.38 3.28 -3.77
C SER A 72 24.23 4.32 -2.65
N ASP A 73 23.54 5.41 -2.95
CA ASP A 73 23.42 6.56 -2.06
C ASP A 73 22.43 6.25 -0.95
N PHE A 74 21.20 5.85 -1.28
CA PHE A 74 20.23 5.50 -0.25
C PHE A 74 20.66 4.26 0.56
N MET A 75 21.36 3.29 -0.06
CA MET A 75 21.91 2.14 0.68
C MET A 75 22.93 2.56 1.74
N THR A 76 23.69 3.63 1.46
CA THR A 76 24.64 4.22 2.43
C THR A 76 23.91 5.04 3.49
N PHE A 77 22.90 5.81 3.08
CA PHE A 77 22.19 6.73 3.97
C PHE A 77 21.33 5.99 5.01
N ASN A 78 20.77 4.84 4.66
CA ASN A 78 19.96 4.02 5.56
C ASN A 78 20.78 3.13 6.52
N GLN A 79 22.13 3.11 6.45
CA GLN A 79 22.94 2.39 7.46
C GLN A 79 22.72 2.96 8.86
N ASN A 80 22.60 2.10 9.87
CA ASN A 80 22.45 2.50 11.27
C ASN A 80 23.52 1.84 12.14
N ASN A 81 24.78 2.07 11.79
CA ASN A 81 25.93 1.54 12.53
C ASN A 81 26.11 2.27 13.87
N GLU A 82 26.56 1.53 14.88
CA GLU A 82 26.90 2.12 16.17
C GLU A 82 28.09 3.08 16.06
N ILE A 83 28.16 4.09 16.92
CA ILE A 83 29.29 5.03 17.01
C ILE A 83 30.63 4.29 17.31
N SER A 84 30.55 3.13 17.96
CA SER A 84 31.68 2.25 18.26
C SER A 84 32.33 1.65 17.00
N TYR A 85 31.61 1.60 15.87
CA TYR A 85 32.11 1.06 14.61
C TYR A 85 33.16 1.98 13.99
N SER A 86 34.29 1.41 13.56
CA SER A 86 35.42 2.16 13.00
C SER A 86 35.06 2.97 11.75
N GLY A 87 34.09 2.53 10.95
CA GLY A 87 33.61 3.24 9.77
C GLY A 87 32.46 4.23 10.02
N TYR A 88 32.06 4.47 11.28
CA TYR A 88 30.92 5.34 11.61
C TYR A 88 31.08 6.75 11.04
N PHE A 89 32.20 7.41 11.33
CA PHE A 89 32.41 8.80 10.93
C PHE A 89 32.55 8.97 9.41
N ASP A 90 33.08 7.96 8.73
CA ASP A 90 33.15 7.95 7.27
C ASP A 90 31.75 7.80 6.66
N ASN A 91 30.90 6.91 7.21
CA ASN A 91 29.50 6.81 6.80
C ASN A 91 28.73 8.12 7.07
N LEU A 92 28.90 8.71 8.26
CA LEU A 92 28.25 9.97 8.62
C LEU A 92 28.69 11.11 7.69
N LYS A 93 29.97 11.19 7.33
CA LYS A 93 30.48 12.17 6.38
C LYS A 93 29.86 11.98 4.98
N ALA A 94 29.77 10.73 4.52
CA ALA A 94 29.13 10.40 3.25
C ALA A 94 27.63 10.76 3.25
N TYR A 95 26.91 10.44 4.33
CA TYR A 95 25.52 10.83 4.55
C TYR A 95 25.35 12.35 4.49
N LYS A 96 26.11 13.11 5.29
CA LYS A 96 26.01 14.58 5.35
C LYS A 96 26.24 15.21 3.98
N LYS A 97 27.26 14.73 3.25
CA LYS A 97 27.54 15.19 1.88
C LYS A 97 26.36 14.87 0.96
N GLY A 98 25.85 13.64 1.00
CA GLY A 98 24.72 13.21 0.17
C GLY A 98 23.44 14.02 0.39
N ILE A 99 23.09 14.27 1.65
CA ILE A 99 21.92 15.11 1.99
C ILE A 99 22.08 16.54 1.49
N LYS A 100 23.27 17.13 1.64
CA LYS A 100 23.55 18.49 1.15
C LYS A 100 23.49 18.58 -0.37
N ASP A 101 24.10 17.62 -1.06
CA ASP A 101 24.17 17.61 -2.53
C ASP A 101 22.80 17.31 -3.16
N GLY A 102 21.96 16.53 -2.48
CA GLY A 102 20.61 16.23 -2.92
C GLY A 102 19.64 17.31 -2.48
N ILE A 103 19.11 17.19 -1.25
CA ILE A 103 18.01 18.04 -0.78
C ILE A 103 18.46 19.30 -0.03
N GLY A 104 19.76 19.56 0.11
CA GLY A 104 20.32 20.63 0.94
C GLY A 104 19.78 22.02 0.63
N ASP A 105 19.53 22.29 -0.65
CA ASP A 105 18.94 23.54 -1.13
C ASP A 105 17.51 23.78 -0.62
N PHE A 106 16.79 22.72 -0.25
CA PHE A 106 15.44 22.81 0.31
C PHE A 106 15.44 22.87 1.84
N LEU A 107 16.58 22.67 2.52
CA LEU A 107 16.62 22.57 3.98
C LEU A 107 16.70 23.96 4.62
N SER A 108 16.05 24.11 5.77
CA SER A 108 16.18 25.33 6.57
C SER A 108 17.62 25.53 7.07
N LYS A 109 17.99 26.79 7.35
CA LYS A 109 19.33 27.13 7.87
C LYS A 109 19.65 26.37 9.15
N ASP A 110 18.66 26.22 10.02
CA ASP A 110 18.81 25.48 11.27
C ASP A 110 19.01 23.98 11.04
N THR A 111 18.28 23.39 10.09
CA THR A 111 18.47 21.97 9.72
C THR A 111 19.84 21.74 9.11
N LEU A 112 20.32 22.63 8.23
CA LEU A 112 21.69 22.57 7.69
C LEU A 112 22.75 22.69 8.80
N LYS A 113 22.52 23.58 9.76
CA LYS A 113 23.42 23.75 10.91
C LYS A 113 23.45 22.52 11.82
N LYS A 114 22.31 21.86 12.04
CA LYS A 114 22.25 20.57 12.76
C LYS A 114 23.03 19.50 12.00
N LEU A 115 22.78 19.38 10.70
CA LEU A 115 23.48 18.43 9.82
C LEU A 115 25.00 18.59 9.90
N ASP A 116 25.51 19.82 9.97
CA ASP A 116 26.94 20.07 10.08
C ASP A 116 27.52 19.74 11.45
N ASN A 117 26.86 20.16 12.52
CA ASN A 117 27.44 20.17 13.85
C ASN A 117 27.20 18.88 14.65
N GLU A 118 26.15 18.12 14.33
CA GLU A 118 25.80 16.93 15.09
C GLU A 118 26.66 15.72 14.69
N ASN A 119 27.02 14.89 15.67
CA ASN A 119 27.73 13.63 15.43
C ASN A 119 26.77 12.47 15.11
N THR A 120 25.56 12.77 14.67
CA THR A 120 24.48 11.82 14.35
C THR A 120 23.81 12.21 13.04
N LYS A 121 23.10 11.26 12.41
CA LYS A 121 22.25 11.54 11.25
C LYS A 121 21.07 12.42 11.64
N LEU A 122 20.55 13.20 10.70
CA LEU A 122 19.25 13.83 10.91
C LEU A 122 18.20 12.75 11.04
N ASP A 123 17.17 13.02 11.82
CA ASP A 123 16.03 12.14 11.98
C ASP A 123 15.08 12.26 10.77
N PHE A 124 15.60 12.01 9.57
CA PHE A 124 14.87 12.07 8.30
C PHE A 124 14.58 10.66 7.79
N ASP A 125 13.33 10.40 7.43
CA ASP A 125 12.95 9.12 6.84
C ASP A 125 13.13 9.20 5.32
N LEU A 126 14.28 8.72 4.83
CA LEU A 126 14.64 8.72 3.42
C LEU A 126 14.04 7.52 2.67
N PRO A 127 13.92 7.59 1.33
CA PRO A 127 13.75 6.41 0.49
C PRO A 127 14.69 5.28 0.87
N LYS A 128 14.17 4.04 0.89
CA LYS A 128 14.90 2.82 1.25
C LYS A 128 14.45 1.65 0.37
N LYS A 129 15.11 0.49 0.47
CA LYS A 129 14.58 -0.75 -0.10
C LYS A 129 13.38 -1.26 0.71
N VAL A 130 12.40 -1.80 0.01
CA VAL A 130 11.10 -2.17 0.54
C VAL A 130 10.71 -3.51 -0.06
N LEU A 131 10.40 -4.50 0.76
CA LEU A 131 9.85 -5.77 0.29
C LEU A 131 8.34 -5.69 0.32
N ILE A 132 7.71 -5.89 -0.83
CA ILE A 132 6.26 -5.94 -0.98
C ILE A 132 5.88 -7.12 -1.86
N ASN A 133 5.19 -8.09 -1.27
CA ASN A 133 4.64 -9.28 -1.92
C ASN A 133 5.67 -9.99 -2.82
N ASP A 134 6.78 -10.44 -2.23
CA ASP A 134 7.90 -11.13 -2.90
C ASP A 134 8.71 -10.31 -3.92
N TYR A 135 8.46 -9.01 -4.03
CA TYR A 135 9.31 -8.10 -4.78
C TYR A 135 10.05 -7.17 -3.83
N VAL A 136 11.31 -6.91 -4.13
CA VAL A 136 12.09 -5.84 -3.52
C VAL A 136 12.06 -4.64 -4.45
N VAL A 137 11.73 -3.49 -3.89
CA VAL A 137 11.53 -2.23 -4.60
C VAL A 137 12.47 -1.19 -4.03
N ASN A 138 13.08 -0.41 -4.92
CA ASN A 138 13.75 0.81 -4.53
C ASN A 138 12.69 1.89 -4.40
N ALA A 139 12.40 2.37 -3.18
CA ALA A 139 11.41 3.44 -2.97
C ALA A 139 11.90 4.83 -3.44
N SER A 140 12.73 4.87 -4.48
CA SER A 140 13.30 6.04 -5.16
C SER A 140 12.84 6.04 -6.63
N GLY A 141 11.55 5.77 -6.84
CA GLY A 141 10.94 5.68 -8.17
C GLY A 141 10.60 7.05 -8.78
N LYS A 142 10.16 7.02 -10.04
CA LYS A 142 9.70 8.22 -10.74
C LYS A 142 8.36 8.68 -10.17
N ILE A 143 8.27 9.94 -9.77
CA ILE A 143 7.02 10.53 -9.25
C ILE A 143 5.98 10.63 -10.37
N GLU A 144 4.77 10.18 -10.05
CA GLU A 144 3.58 10.28 -10.89
C GLU A 144 2.61 11.32 -10.36
N LYS A 145 2.43 11.37 -9.04
CA LYS A 145 1.45 12.24 -8.39
C LYS A 145 1.89 12.61 -6.98
N ILE A 146 1.58 13.83 -6.55
CA ILE A 146 1.72 14.31 -5.18
C ILE A 146 0.37 14.87 -4.75
N GLU A 147 -0.06 14.55 -3.54
CA GLU A 147 -1.28 15.07 -2.93
C GLU A 147 -0.99 15.59 -1.53
N ILE A 148 -1.64 16.69 -1.17
CA ILE A 148 -1.71 17.17 0.21
C ILE A 148 -3.01 16.60 0.79
N GLU A 149 -2.90 15.69 1.75
CA GLU A 149 -4.06 15.08 2.41
C GLU A 149 -4.56 15.96 3.56
N SER A 150 -3.63 16.55 4.32
CA SER A 150 -3.94 17.45 5.42
C SER A 150 -2.78 18.42 5.71
N SER A 151 -3.05 19.47 6.48
CA SER A 151 -2.03 20.41 6.94
C SER A 151 -2.37 20.98 8.31
N ARG A 152 -1.36 21.23 9.15
CA ARG A 152 -1.52 21.80 10.49
C ARG A 152 -0.41 22.79 10.81
N GLN A 153 -0.78 23.97 11.32
CA GLN A 153 0.17 24.94 11.88
C GLN A 153 0.76 24.44 13.21
N MET A 154 2.07 24.59 13.38
CA MET A 154 2.84 24.27 14.59
C MET A 154 3.85 25.38 14.88
N GLY A 155 3.43 26.40 15.63
CA GLY A 155 4.24 27.59 15.87
C GLY A 155 4.50 28.34 14.56
N GLU A 156 5.77 28.60 14.24
CA GLU A 156 6.20 29.25 12.99
C GLU A 156 6.24 28.29 11.78
N SER A 157 6.02 26.99 12.00
CA SER A 157 6.09 25.96 10.96
C SER A 157 4.71 25.43 10.58
N ILE A 158 4.58 24.85 9.39
CA ILE A 158 3.42 24.05 8.98
C ILE A 158 3.88 22.62 8.75
N VAL A 159 3.09 21.66 9.24
CA VAL A 159 3.26 20.24 8.94
C VAL A 159 2.21 19.83 7.90
N TYR A 160 2.67 19.29 6.79
CA TYR A 160 1.81 18.77 5.71
C TYR A 160 1.84 17.24 5.71
N GLU A 161 0.66 16.61 5.60
CA GLU A 161 0.51 15.20 5.26
C GLU A 161 0.47 15.06 3.75
N MET A 162 1.44 14.34 3.21
CA MET A 162 1.69 14.23 1.77
C MET A 162 1.58 12.78 1.33
N ALA A 163 0.78 12.49 0.31
CA ALA A 163 0.79 11.21 -0.39
C ALA A 163 1.59 11.36 -1.70
N VAL A 164 2.66 10.57 -1.84
CA VAL A 164 3.53 10.61 -3.03
C VAL A 164 3.43 9.28 -3.77
N THR A 165 2.83 9.31 -4.96
CA THR A 165 2.72 8.16 -5.85
C THR A 165 3.93 8.08 -6.78
N THR A 166 4.59 6.93 -6.79
CA THR A 166 5.80 6.66 -7.58
C THR A 166 5.66 5.40 -8.41
N ASN A 167 6.29 5.39 -9.59
CA ASN A 167 6.51 4.21 -10.40
C ASN A 167 7.93 3.71 -10.15
N ASN A 168 8.06 2.49 -9.63
CA ASN A 168 9.31 1.96 -9.11
C ASN A 168 9.71 0.68 -9.84
N ASP A 169 10.99 0.55 -10.16
CA ASP A 169 11.56 -0.68 -10.67
C ASP A 169 11.57 -1.76 -9.58
N ILE A 170 11.26 -2.99 -9.98
CA ILE A 170 11.07 -4.10 -9.04
C ILE A 170 12.04 -5.23 -9.36
N GLN A 171 12.53 -5.88 -8.30
CA GLN A 171 13.36 -7.06 -8.38
C GLN A 171 12.67 -8.19 -7.62
N LYS A 172 12.76 -9.44 -8.10
CA LYS A 172 12.20 -10.57 -7.38
C LYS A 172 13.02 -10.81 -6.11
N SER A 173 12.36 -11.18 -5.02
CA SER A 173 13.01 -11.33 -3.70
C SER A 173 14.17 -12.33 -3.73
N PHE A 174 14.05 -13.41 -4.50
CA PHE A 174 15.13 -14.40 -4.66
C PHE A 174 16.34 -13.84 -5.44
N GLU A 175 16.11 -13.07 -6.51
CA GLU A 175 17.19 -12.39 -7.27
C GLU A 175 17.88 -11.34 -6.39
N PHE A 176 17.12 -10.63 -5.55
CA PHE A 176 17.68 -9.71 -4.56
C PHE A 176 18.55 -10.47 -3.55
N ALA A 177 18.08 -11.61 -3.06
CA ALA A 177 18.81 -12.46 -2.12
C ALA A 177 20.11 -13.04 -2.69
N GLU A 178 20.25 -13.17 -4.01
CA GLU A 178 21.52 -13.57 -4.64
C GLU A 178 22.58 -12.48 -4.55
N ASN A 179 22.16 -11.21 -4.63
CA ASN A 179 23.06 -10.06 -4.78
C ASN A 179 23.27 -9.27 -3.48
N TYR A 180 22.38 -9.39 -2.50
CA TYR A 180 22.40 -8.60 -1.27
C TYR A 180 22.26 -9.46 -0.01
N GLY A 181 22.77 -8.94 1.11
CA GLY A 181 22.71 -9.58 2.42
C GLY A 181 22.61 -8.55 3.54
N TRP A 182 22.06 -8.96 4.69
CA TRP A 182 22.00 -8.12 5.88
C TRP A 182 23.37 -8.04 6.55
N SER A 183 23.76 -6.84 7.01
CA SER A 183 24.97 -6.62 7.80
C SER A 183 24.61 -6.10 9.18
N ASP A 184 24.77 -6.92 10.21
CA ASP A 184 24.53 -6.52 11.61
C ASP A 184 25.37 -5.30 12.02
N GLN A 185 26.62 -5.27 11.56
CA GLN A 185 27.55 -4.17 11.84
C GLN A 185 27.08 -2.83 11.25
N LEU A 186 26.45 -2.86 10.08
CA LEU A 186 25.95 -1.67 9.40
C LEU A 186 24.49 -1.39 9.71
N GLY A 187 23.78 -2.33 10.34
CA GLY A 187 22.35 -2.24 10.61
C GLY A 187 21.52 -2.07 9.34
N TYR A 188 21.99 -2.59 8.19
CA TYR A 188 21.32 -2.46 6.90
C TYR A 188 21.80 -3.50 5.87
N TYR A 189 21.13 -3.54 4.72
CA TYR A 189 21.49 -4.40 3.59
C TYR A 189 22.71 -3.85 2.85
N THR A 190 23.58 -4.75 2.39
CA THR A 190 24.73 -4.44 1.52
C THR A 190 24.85 -5.45 0.39
N ALA A 191 25.58 -5.07 -0.67
CA ALA A 191 25.93 -6.00 -1.73
C ALA A 191 26.73 -7.18 -1.13
N LYS A 192 26.38 -8.41 -1.50
CA LYS A 192 27.02 -9.61 -1.00
C LYS A 192 28.47 -9.68 -1.45
N ASN A 193 29.37 -9.64 -0.47
CA ASN A 193 30.64 -10.34 -0.55
C ASN A 193 30.42 -11.69 0.16
N SER A 194 30.76 -12.81 -0.49
CA SER A 194 30.52 -14.18 -0.04
C SER A 194 30.56 -14.35 1.50
N GLY A 195 29.40 -14.55 2.15
CA GLY A 195 29.34 -14.82 3.59
C GLY A 195 28.18 -14.20 4.39
N LEU A 196 27.41 -13.27 3.82
CA LEU A 196 26.25 -12.68 4.53
C LEU A 196 25.00 -13.57 4.42
N THR A 197 24.37 -13.84 5.56
CA THR A 197 23.09 -14.56 5.64
C THR A 197 21.93 -13.64 5.30
N LEU A 198 20.94 -14.17 4.60
CA LEU A 198 19.62 -13.56 4.58
C LEU A 198 19.07 -13.73 6.00
N GLU A 199 18.75 -12.65 6.72
CA GLU A 199 17.63 -12.79 7.66
C GLU A 199 16.44 -13.20 6.78
N ALA A 200 15.88 -14.36 7.07
CA ALA A 200 14.81 -14.92 6.27
C ALA A 200 13.76 -13.82 6.06
N VAL A 201 13.45 -13.58 4.80
CA VAL A 201 12.35 -12.72 4.41
C VAL A 201 11.06 -13.48 4.74
N GLU A 202 10.82 -13.71 6.03
CA GLU A 202 9.60 -14.29 6.55
C GLU A 202 8.65 -13.12 6.83
N GLY A 203 7.72 -12.91 5.90
CA GLY A 203 6.77 -11.80 6.01
C GLY A 203 5.93 -11.56 4.76
N GLY A 204 6.29 -12.16 3.61
CA GLY A 204 5.42 -12.14 2.44
C GLY A 204 4.12 -12.89 2.72
N SER A 205 3.01 -12.16 2.82
CA SER A 205 1.67 -12.76 2.83
C SER A 205 1.50 -13.58 1.55
N LYS A 206 1.33 -14.92 1.67
CA LYS A 206 1.06 -15.85 0.56
C LYS A 206 -0.38 -15.72 0.02
N LEU A 207 -0.89 -14.50 -0.14
CA LEU A 207 -2.26 -14.30 -0.61
C LEU A 207 -2.39 -14.57 -2.13
N ILE A 208 -1.30 -14.40 -2.88
CA ILE A 208 -1.21 -14.63 -4.32
C ILE A 208 0.08 -15.39 -4.62
N SER A 209 0.00 -16.41 -5.48
CA SER A 209 1.19 -17.00 -6.10
C SER A 209 1.54 -16.22 -7.36
N TYR A 210 2.71 -15.61 -7.40
CA TYR A 210 3.17 -14.88 -8.59
C TYR A 210 3.77 -15.85 -9.60
N ILE A 211 3.26 -15.80 -10.83
CA ILE A 211 4.00 -16.30 -11.99
C ILE A 211 4.77 -15.11 -12.51
N TYR A 212 6.06 -15.06 -12.23
CA TYR A 212 6.84 -13.90 -12.63
C TYR A 212 6.91 -13.82 -14.15
N ALA A 213 6.45 -12.71 -14.73
CA ALA A 213 6.65 -12.41 -16.13
C ALA A 213 8.16 -12.50 -16.46
N ASN A 214 8.50 -13.17 -17.55
CA ASN A 214 9.88 -13.31 -18.00
C ASN A 214 10.01 -12.74 -19.41
N LYS A 215 10.19 -11.42 -19.49
CA LYS A 215 10.51 -10.74 -20.74
C LYS A 215 11.95 -10.27 -20.71
N ASP A 216 12.79 -10.96 -21.48
CA ASP A 216 14.19 -10.59 -21.65
C ASP A 216 14.31 -9.10 -22.01
N ASN A 217 15.11 -8.37 -21.22
CA ASN A 217 15.46 -6.96 -21.42
C ASN A 217 14.35 -5.91 -21.16
N VAL A 218 13.23 -6.25 -20.53
CA VAL A 218 12.25 -5.26 -20.09
C VAL A 218 12.19 -5.22 -18.55
N GLN A 219 12.50 -4.06 -17.97
CA GLN A 219 12.40 -3.83 -16.53
C GLN A 219 10.92 -3.79 -16.10
N ASP A 220 10.55 -4.66 -15.17
CA ASP A 220 9.22 -4.64 -14.55
C ASP A 220 9.14 -3.54 -13.48
N GLN A 221 7.91 -3.07 -13.23
CA GLN A 221 7.64 -1.93 -12.37
C GLN A 221 6.33 -2.09 -11.58
N MET A 222 6.25 -1.44 -10.43
CA MET A 222 5.01 -1.31 -9.65
C MET A 222 4.80 0.12 -9.16
N LYS A 223 3.53 0.48 -8.92
CA LYS A 223 3.18 1.77 -8.34
C LYS A 223 3.02 1.69 -6.83
N LEU A 224 3.65 2.62 -6.14
CA LEU A 224 3.62 2.73 -4.68
C LEU A 224 3.18 4.12 -4.27
N VAL A 225 2.40 4.20 -3.20
CA VAL A 225 2.09 5.44 -2.49
C VAL A 225 2.86 5.44 -1.18
N SER A 226 3.71 6.45 -1.00
CA SER A 226 4.43 6.69 0.26
C SER A 226 3.84 7.93 0.92
N HIS A 227 3.45 7.80 2.19
CA HIS A 227 2.87 8.89 2.95
C HIS A 227 3.95 9.55 3.82
N TYR A 228 3.99 10.87 3.85
CA TYR A 228 4.99 11.66 4.57
C TYR A 228 4.37 12.80 5.38
N TRP A 229 4.88 13.03 6.58
CA TRP A 229 4.79 14.31 7.27
C TRP A 229 5.99 15.17 6.89
N VAL A 230 5.72 16.30 6.24
CA VAL A 230 6.73 17.29 5.85
C VAL A 230 6.53 18.55 6.68
N GLN A 231 7.48 18.83 7.57
CA GLN A 231 7.50 20.06 8.35
C GLN A 231 8.26 21.12 7.57
N VAL A 232 7.61 22.25 7.32
CA VAL A 232 8.19 23.37 6.57
C VAL A 232 8.05 24.69 7.32
N THR A 233 8.98 25.59 7.06
CA THR A 233 8.92 27.00 7.47
C THR A 233 8.95 27.89 6.24
N LYS A 234 8.49 29.12 6.40
CA LYS A 234 8.52 30.11 5.33
C LYS A 234 9.96 30.54 5.04
N ASP A 235 10.32 30.67 3.77
CA ASP A 235 11.55 31.34 3.41
C ASP A 235 11.33 32.85 3.33
N ASP A 236 11.70 33.56 4.38
CA ASP A 236 11.64 35.02 4.40
C ASP A 236 12.78 35.69 3.60
N THR A 237 13.70 34.90 3.02
CA THR A 237 14.97 35.39 2.47
C THR A 237 15.29 34.96 1.03
N SER A 238 14.49 34.11 0.37
CA SER A 238 14.79 33.62 -0.98
C SER A 238 13.58 33.61 -1.94
N GLU A 239 13.84 33.29 -3.20
CA GLU A 239 12.85 33.05 -4.26
C GLU A 239 12.00 31.79 -4.03
N LYS A 240 12.28 30.99 -2.99
CA LYS A 240 11.58 29.72 -2.70
C LYS A 240 10.33 29.94 -1.84
N THR A 241 9.29 29.16 -2.10
CA THR A 241 8.03 29.22 -1.36
C THR A 241 8.13 28.66 0.05
N PHE A 242 9.06 27.73 0.33
CA PHE A 242 9.25 27.11 1.65
C PHE A 242 10.65 26.50 1.85
N LEU A 243 10.97 26.21 3.11
CA LEU A 243 12.14 25.42 3.54
C LEU A 243 11.72 24.25 4.41
N VAL A 244 12.34 23.08 4.23
CA VAL A 244 12.07 21.84 4.97
C VAL A 244 12.87 21.81 6.27
N GLU A 245 12.16 21.56 7.36
CA GLU A 245 12.73 21.36 8.70
C GLU A 245 12.75 19.90 9.10
N GLY A 246 11.75 19.12 8.66
CA GLY A 246 11.56 17.72 9.04
C GLY A 246 10.87 16.91 7.96
N LEU A 247 11.24 15.64 7.85
CA LEU A 247 10.68 14.67 6.90
C LEU A 247 10.51 13.32 7.59
N LYS A 248 9.26 12.88 7.79
CA LYS A 248 8.92 11.59 8.41
C LYS A 248 7.94 10.81 7.57
N GLN A 249 8.07 9.48 7.51
CA GLN A 249 7.02 8.64 6.92
C GLN A 249 5.80 8.65 7.84
N ALA A 250 4.61 8.86 7.28
CA ALA A 250 3.39 8.98 8.07
C ALA A 250 3.06 7.65 8.74
N GLY A 251 2.93 7.65 10.08
CA GLY A 251 2.74 6.44 10.90
C GLY A 251 4.03 5.87 11.51
N ALA A 252 5.22 6.32 11.08
CA ALA A 252 6.49 5.80 11.58
C ALA A 252 6.83 6.20 13.03
N PHE A 253 5.96 6.91 13.76
CA PHE A 253 6.25 7.38 15.11
C PHE A 253 6.30 6.26 16.16
N GLU A 254 5.62 5.13 15.92
CA GLU A 254 5.52 4.03 16.88
C GLU A 254 6.47 2.85 16.59
N VAL A 255 7.31 2.97 15.56
CA VAL A 255 8.17 1.86 15.11
C VAL A 255 9.60 2.01 15.63
N ASP A 256 10.12 0.94 16.24
CA ASP A 256 11.53 0.84 16.65
C ASP A 256 12.49 1.07 15.47
N ILE A 257 13.55 1.85 15.70
CA ILE A 257 14.51 2.24 14.66
C ILE A 257 15.19 1.04 13.99
N ASN A 258 15.42 -0.07 14.71
CA ASN A 258 16.03 -1.26 14.11
C ASN A 258 15.05 -1.98 13.18
N LEU A 259 13.76 -1.99 13.54
CA LEU A 259 12.71 -2.50 12.66
C LEU A 259 12.49 -1.58 11.45
N LYS A 260 12.63 -0.26 11.59
CA LYS A 260 12.56 0.67 10.45
C LYS A 260 13.62 0.39 9.39
N GLN A 261 14.79 -0.14 9.75
CA GLN A 261 15.85 -0.42 8.78
C GLN A 261 15.66 -1.72 8.00
N LYS A 262 14.75 -2.60 8.43
CA LYS A 262 14.45 -3.83 7.68
C LYS A 262 13.56 -3.51 6.48
N ILE A 263 13.79 -4.20 5.36
CA ILE A 263 13.00 -4.02 4.12
C ILE A 263 11.53 -4.45 4.28
N ILE A 264 11.21 -5.27 5.29
CA ILE A 264 9.88 -5.86 5.51
C ILE A 264 8.94 -4.88 6.23
N ASN A 265 9.48 -3.86 6.89
CA ASN A 265 8.68 -2.94 7.68
C ASN A 265 8.27 -1.69 6.89
N THR A 266 7.05 -1.76 6.36
CA THR A 266 6.60 -0.93 5.24
C THR A 266 5.17 -0.41 5.41
N GLU A 267 4.63 -0.39 6.63
CA GLU A 267 3.24 0.01 6.94
C GLU A 267 2.79 1.33 6.27
N TYR A 268 3.73 2.16 5.83
CA TYR A 268 3.54 3.51 5.28
C TYR A 268 3.79 3.61 3.77
N VAL A 269 4.13 2.48 3.13
CA VAL A 269 4.28 2.34 1.68
C VAL A 269 3.27 1.31 1.20
N THR A 270 2.24 1.78 0.50
CA THR A 270 1.16 0.91 0.00
C THR A 270 1.26 0.73 -1.50
N ARG A 271 0.83 -0.44 -1.99
CA ARG A 271 0.66 -0.67 -3.42
C ARG A 271 -0.64 -0.04 -3.90
N VAL A 272 -0.59 0.52 -5.09
CA VAL A 272 -1.78 0.90 -5.86
C VAL A 272 -1.77 0.17 -7.20
N PRO A 273 -2.92 -0.01 -7.87
CA PRO A 273 -2.95 -0.67 -9.15
C PRO A 273 -2.04 0.05 -10.16
N TYR A 274 -1.21 -0.71 -10.87
CA TYR A 274 -0.33 -0.13 -11.89
C TYR A 274 -1.14 0.55 -13.01
N TYR A 275 -2.23 -0.12 -13.42
CA TYR A 275 -3.18 0.40 -14.39
C TYR A 275 -4.38 0.99 -13.66
N SER A 276 -4.82 2.18 -14.07
CA SER A 276 -6.00 2.85 -13.48
C SER A 276 -7.31 2.25 -13.96
N GLU A 277 -7.33 1.66 -15.16
CA GLU A 277 -8.54 1.19 -15.82
C GLU A 277 -8.30 -0.14 -16.55
N VAL A 278 -9.38 -0.87 -16.81
CA VAL A 278 -9.39 -2.08 -17.63
C VAL A 278 -9.67 -1.69 -19.08
N THR A 279 -8.87 -2.18 -20.02
CA THR A 279 -9.12 -1.92 -21.44
C THR A 279 -10.31 -2.73 -21.97
N ASP A 280 -10.97 -2.25 -23.02
CA ASP A 280 -12.08 -2.98 -23.68
C ASP A 280 -11.68 -4.41 -24.08
N LYS A 281 -10.44 -4.59 -24.57
CA LYS A 281 -9.92 -5.89 -24.97
C LYS A 281 -9.82 -6.86 -23.79
N GLN A 282 -9.30 -6.38 -22.65
CA GLN A 282 -9.23 -7.18 -21.41
C GLN A 282 -10.63 -7.49 -20.89
N ASN A 283 -11.53 -6.51 -20.95
CA ASN A 283 -12.91 -6.66 -20.53
C ASN A 283 -13.62 -7.79 -21.33
N VAL A 284 -13.54 -7.74 -22.67
CA VAL A 284 -14.10 -8.78 -23.55
C VAL A 284 -13.46 -10.15 -23.32
N LEU A 285 -12.13 -10.21 -23.17
CA LEU A 285 -11.40 -11.45 -22.91
C LEU A 285 -11.87 -12.13 -21.62
N LEU A 286 -11.92 -11.37 -20.53
CA LEU A 286 -12.26 -11.90 -19.22
C LEU A 286 -13.75 -12.29 -19.13
N HIS A 287 -14.66 -11.54 -19.76
CA HIS A 287 -16.06 -11.95 -19.91
C HIS A 287 -16.18 -13.29 -20.64
N LYS A 288 -15.47 -13.45 -21.77
CA LYS A 288 -15.45 -14.72 -22.53
C LYS A 288 -14.98 -15.88 -21.65
N ILE A 289 -13.86 -15.72 -20.95
CA ILE A 289 -13.25 -16.77 -20.12
C ILE A 289 -14.20 -17.21 -19.00
N PHE A 290 -14.71 -16.28 -18.19
CA PHE A 290 -15.53 -16.65 -17.03
C PHE A 290 -16.93 -17.12 -17.40
N THR A 291 -17.51 -16.60 -18.49
CA THR A 291 -18.77 -17.13 -19.02
C THR A 291 -18.63 -18.60 -19.37
N LYS A 292 -17.54 -18.96 -20.08
CA LYS A 292 -17.28 -20.35 -20.44
C LYS A 292 -16.97 -21.22 -19.22
N LEU A 293 -16.10 -20.77 -18.32
CA LEU A 293 -15.78 -21.50 -17.08
C LEU A 293 -17.03 -21.81 -16.25
N MET A 294 -17.92 -20.83 -16.06
CA MET A 294 -19.16 -21.03 -15.28
C MET A 294 -20.18 -21.95 -15.95
N GLN A 295 -20.06 -22.21 -17.24
CA GLN A 295 -20.91 -23.16 -17.98
C GLN A 295 -20.36 -24.59 -17.99
N VAL A 296 -19.11 -24.80 -17.55
CA VAL A 296 -18.50 -26.13 -17.50
C VAL A 296 -19.21 -26.97 -16.41
N PRO A 297 -19.69 -28.18 -16.74
CA PRO A 297 -20.33 -29.05 -15.77
C PRO A 297 -19.40 -29.39 -14.59
N LYS A 298 -20.00 -29.55 -13.40
CA LYS A 298 -19.30 -29.90 -12.16
C LYS A 298 -18.41 -31.14 -12.30
N GLU A 299 -18.88 -32.15 -13.02
CA GLU A 299 -18.18 -33.42 -13.24
C GLU A 299 -16.87 -33.21 -14.01
N THR A 300 -16.85 -32.27 -14.94
CA THR A 300 -15.66 -31.92 -15.72
C THR A 300 -14.59 -31.29 -14.83
N TYR A 301 -14.99 -30.37 -13.93
CA TYR A 301 -14.06 -29.81 -12.94
C TYR A 301 -13.50 -30.87 -12.00
N TYR A 302 -14.34 -31.76 -11.46
CA TYR A 302 -13.88 -32.84 -10.59
C TYR A 302 -12.98 -33.85 -11.29
N TYR A 303 -13.20 -34.08 -12.59
CA TYR A 303 -12.28 -34.88 -13.39
C TYR A 303 -10.94 -34.17 -13.56
N TYR A 304 -10.97 -32.89 -13.94
CA TYR A 304 -9.78 -32.05 -14.09
C TYR A 304 -8.95 -31.98 -12.79
N GLU A 305 -9.58 -31.73 -11.65
CA GLU A 305 -8.92 -31.67 -10.33
C GLU A 305 -8.22 -32.98 -9.93
N LYS A 306 -8.64 -34.13 -10.48
CA LYS A 306 -7.96 -35.42 -10.22
C LYS A 306 -6.72 -35.61 -11.09
N ILE A 307 -6.69 -35.03 -12.29
CA ILE A 307 -5.66 -35.31 -13.30
C ILE A 307 -4.71 -34.14 -13.53
N TYR A 308 -5.04 -32.92 -13.07
CA TYR A 308 -4.22 -31.72 -13.30
C TYR A 308 -2.78 -31.92 -12.79
N GLY A 309 -2.61 -32.55 -11.62
CA GLY A 309 -1.31 -32.80 -11.03
C GLY A 309 -0.44 -33.83 -11.78
N SER A 310 -1.03 -34.57 -12.73
CA SER A 310 -0.38 -35.72 -13.39
C SER A 310 0.41 -35.35 -14.65
N ASN A 311 -0.12 -34.49 -15.53
CA ASN A 311 0.54 -34.09 -16.78
C ASN A 311 -0.08 -32.78 -17.32
N PHE A 312 0.76 -31.87 -17.81
CA PHE A 312 0.38 -30.62 -18.47
C PHE A 312 -0.51 -30.81 -19.73
N ASP A 313 -0.39 -31.92 -20.45
CA ASP A 313 -1.25 -32.21 -21.63
C ASP A 313 -2.75 -32.25 -21.29
N TYR A 314 -3.11 -32.69 -20.08
CA TYR A 314 -4.50 -32.66 -19.63
C TYR A 314 -5.00 -31.24 -19.40
N VAL A 315 -4.12 -30.33 -18.98
CA VAL A 315 -4.43 -28.90 -18.83
C VAL A 315 -4.70 -28.25 -20.17
N LYS A 316 -3.83 -28.48 -21.16
CA LYS A 316 -4.09 -28.04 -22.54
C LYS A 316 -5.40 -28.60 -23.09
N THR A 317 -5.67 -29.87 -22.82
CA THR A 317 -6.93 -30.52 -23.26
C THR A 317 -8.15 -29.87 -22.62
N PHE A 318 -8.13 -29.58 -21.32
CA PHE A 318 -9.23 -28.88 -20.64
C PHE A 318 -9.53 -27.52 -21.31
N TRP A 319 -8.51 -26.70 -21.54
CA TRP A 319 -8.68 -25.38 -22.16
C TRP A 319 -9.17 -25.48 -23.61
N ARG A 320 -8.72 -26.49 -24.36
CA ARG A 320 -9.21 -26.78 -25.72
C ARG A 320 -10.67 -27.23 -25.73
N ASP A 321 -11.04 -28.13 -24.82
CA ASP A 321 -12.40 -28.71 -24.77
C ASP A 321 -13.46 -27.65 -24.45
N ILE A 322 -13.06 -26.56 -23.78
CA ILE A 322 -13.91 -25.38 -23.53
C ILE A 322 -13.63 -24.23 -24.50
N ASP A 323 -12.81 -24.44 -25.54
CA ASP A 323 -12.48 -23.47 -26.58
C ASP A 323 -11.96 -22.13 -25.99
N LEU A 324 -10.97 -22.25 -25.11
CA LEU A 324 -10.19 -21.15 -24.50
C LEU A 324 -8.67 -21.33 -24.71
N GLU A 325 -8.23 -22.28 -25.53
CA GLU A 325 -6.78 -22.58 -25.72
C GLU A 325 -5.96 -21.40 -26.27
N ASN A 326 -6.60 -20.46 -26.98
CA ASN A 326 -5.92 -19.32 -27.59
C ASN A 326 -5.85 -18.11 -26.65
N GLU A 327 -6.73 -18.07 -25.66
CA GLU A 327 -6.89 -17.02 -24.66
C GLU A 327 -6.00 -17.24 -23.43
N ILE A 328 -5.52 -18.47 -23.25
CA ILE A 328 -4.71 -18.89 -22.12
C ILE A 328 -3.24 -19.02 -22.55
N ALA A 329 -2.33 -18.47 -21.76
CA ALA A 329 -0.88 -18.61 -21.93
C ALA A 329 -0.29 -19.18 -20.66
N VAL A 330 -0.20 -20.51 -20.58
CA VAL A 330 0.38 -21.17 -19.41
C VAL A 330 1.50 -22.10 -19.79
N ASP A 331 2.56 -22.04 -18.99
CA ASP A 331 3.80 -22.77 -19.18
C ASP A 331 3.76 -24.12 -18.44
N GLU A 332 4.43 -25.12 -19.01
CA GLU A 332 4.50 -26.47 -18.44
C GLU A 332 5.16 -26.50 -17.05
N THR A 333 6.02 -25.52 -16.74
CA THR A 333 6.71 -25.45 -15.45
C THR A 333 5.90 -24.74 -14.37
N THR A 334 4.93 -23.88 -14.74
CA THR A 334 4.20 -23.02 -13.79
C THR A 334 2.70 -23.30 -13.73
N TYR A 335 2.18 -24.25 -14.53
CA TYR A 335 0.74 -24.45 -14.66
C TYR A 335 0.05 -24.86 -13.34
N LYS A 336 0.77 -25.50 -12.42
CA LYS A 336 0.24 -25.94 -11.12
C LYS A 336 0.01 -24.75 -10.21
N GLU A 337 0.87 -23.75 -10.28
CA GLU A 337 0.75 -22.47 -9.61
C GLU A 337 -0.30 -21.58 -10.29
N ALA A 338 -0.34 -21.59 -11.63
CA ALA A 338 -1.24 -20.77 -12.47
C ALA A 338 -2.72 -21.03 -12.21
N PHE A 339 -3.07 -22.32 -12.21
CA PHE A 339 -4.44 -22.82 -12.27
C PHE A 339 -4.64 -23.96 -11.30
N ASN A 340 -4.09 -23.84 -10.09
CA ASN A 340 -4.35 -24.80 -9.02
C ASN A 340 -5.87 -25.11 -8.93
N ILE A 341 -6.29 -26.04 -8.06
CA ILE A 341 -7.71 -26.38 -7.80
C ILE A 341 -8.62 -25.17 -7.41
N THR A 342 -8.06 -23.98 -7.37
CA THR A 342 -8.68 -22.67 -7.22
C THR A 342 -9.61 -22.29 -8.37
N ILE A 343 -9.42 -22.73 -9.63
CA ILE A 343 -10.32 -22.30 -10.72
C ILE A 343 -11.75 -22.86 -10.63
N ASN A 344 -11.94 -23.97 -9.90
CA ASN A 344 -13.23 -24.64 -9.80
C ASN A 344 -14.23 -23.78 -9.00
N PRO A 345 -15.34 -23.31 -9.63
CA PRO A 345 -16.35 -22.50 -8.95
C PRO A 345 -17.31 -23.34 -8.09
N TYR A 346 -17.35 -24.66 -8.27
CA TYR A 346 -18.18 -25.55 -7.47
C TYR A 346 -17.53 -25.84 -6.11
N LYS A 347 -17.91 -25.03 -5.11
CA LYS A 347 -17.60 -25.27 -3.70
C LYS A 347 -18.81 -25.92 -3.00
N ASP A 348 -18.56 -26.66 -1.92
CA ASP A 348 -19.60 -27.23 -1.04
C ASP A 348 -20.68 -28.11 -1.72
N ASN A 349 -21.96 -27.80 -1.46
CA ASN A 349 -23.16 -28.53 -1.87
C ASN A 349 -23.81 -27.96 -3.13
N ILE A 350 -23.11 -27.14 -3.90
CA ILE A 350 -23.63 -26.57 -5.15
C ILE A 350 -23.78 -27.66 -6.21
N THR A 351 -24.93 -27.68 -6.88
CA THR A 351 -25.28 -28.59 -7.99
C THR A 351 -25.25 -27.90 -9.35
N SER A 352 -25.66 -26.64 -9.43
CA SER A 352 -25.58 -25.84 -10.65
C SER A 352 -25.33 -24.36 -10.35
N LEU A 353 -24.77 -23.66 -11.34
CA LEU A 353 -24.41 -22.25 -11.29
C LEU A 353 -25.01 -21.54 -12.50
N SER A 354 -25.47 -20.32 -12.30
CA SER A 354 -25.94 -19.42 -13.36
C SER A 354 -25.33 -18.04 -13.16
N LEU A 355 -24.33 -17.73 -13.98
CA LEU A 355 -23.67 -16.42 -14.01
C LEU A 355 -24.64 -15.35 -14.52
N ASN A 356 -24.64 -14.18 -13.87
CA ASN A 356 -25.16 -12.95 -14.47
C ASN A 356 -23.99 -12.22 -15.15
N ASP A 357 -23.84 -12.42 -16.45
CA ASP A 357 -22.73 -11.86 -17.22
C ASP A 357 -22.78 -10.33 -17.31
N LYS A 358 -23.98 -9.73 -17.30
CA LYS A 358 -24.20 -8.28 -17.38
C LYS A 358 -23.74 -7.52 -16.15
N THR A 359 -23.69 -8.17 -15.01
CA THR A 359 -23.31 -7.57 -13.72
C THR A 359 -21.90 -7.95 -13.30
N MET A 360 -21.18 -8.71 -14.14
CA MET A 360 -19.78 -9.01 -13.92
C MET A 360 -18.94 -7.73 -13.89
N SER A 361 -18.07 -7.61 -12.90
CA SER A 361 -17.18 -6.44 -12.77
C SER A 361 -15.72 -6.87 -12.79
N ILE A 362 -14.89 -6.11 -13.49
CA ILE A 362 -13.45 -6.32 -13.59
C ILE A 362 -12.78 -5.02 -13.15
N ALA A 363 -11.89 -5.10 -12.17
CA ALA A 363 -11.12 -3.96 -11.69
C ALA A 363 -9.62 -4.28 -11.71
N PRO A 364 -8.74 -3.30 -11.99
CA PRO A 364 -7.31 -3.48 -11.83
C PRO A 364 -6.97 -3.81 -10.38
N SER A 365 -6.05 -4.75 -10.18
CA SER A 365 -5.60 -5.19 -8.87
C SER A 365 -4.38 -4.41 -8.40
N ILE A 366 -4.27 -4.16 -7.09
CA ILE A 366 -3.05 -3.64 -6.44
C ILE A 366 -1.83 -4.58 -6.63
N TYR A 367 -2.08 -5.82 -7.04
CA TYR A 367 -1.04 -6.80 -7.31
C TYR A 367 -0.51 -6.75 -8.75
N SER A 368 -1.07 -5.88 -9.59
CA SER A 368 -0.57 -5.65 -10.95
C SER A 368 0.83 -5.08 -10.95
N THR A 369 1.67 -5.59 -11.85
CA THR A 369 2.91 -4.94 -12.27
C THR A 369 2.76 -4.46 -13.71
N LYS A 370 3.78 -3.76 -14.22
CA LYS A 370 3.82 -3.33 -15.62
C LYS A 370 3.76 -4.51 -16.58
N LEU A 371 4.55 -5.55 -16.33
CA LEU A 371 4.64 -6.72 -17.21
C LEU A 371 3.55 -7.75 -16.94
N GLN A 372 3.00 -7.76 -15.72
CA GLN A 372 1.92 -8.65 -15.30
C GLN A 372 0.70 -7.84 -14.81
N PRO A 373 -0.12 -7.29 -15.73
CA PRO A 373 -1.44 -6.79 -15.39
C PRO A 373 -2.25 -7.86 -14.66
N THR A 374 -2.77 -7.52 -13.48
CA THR A 374 -3.59 -8.41 -12.67
C THR A 374 -4.93 -7.76 -12.38
N PHE A 375 -6.01 -8.52 -12.45
CA PHE A 375 -7.38 -8.02 -12.26
C PHE A 375 -8.05 -8.74 -11.12
N VAL A 376 -8.96 -8.04 -10.43
CA VAL A 376 -9.99 -8.66 -9.61
C VAL A 376 -11.23 -8.79 -10.46
N VAL A 377 -11.64 -10.03 -10.72
CA VAL A 377 -12.88 -10.34 -11.42
C VAL A 377 -13.92 -10.78 -10.40
N THR A 378 -15.03 -10.05 -10.33
CA THR A 378 -16.18 -10.38 -9.47
C THR A 378 -17.31 -10.92 -10.33
N LEU A 379 -17.78 -12.12 -10.00
CA LEU A 379 -18.78 -12.88 -10.74
C LEU A 379 -20.03 -13.06 -9.86
N PRO A 380 -21.13 -12.36 -10.17
CA PRO A 380 -22.42 -12.59 -9.54
C PRO A 380 -23.04 -13.87 -10.07
N VAL A 381 -23.30 -14.83 -9.19
CA VAL A 381 -23.76 -16.17 -9.55
C VAL A 381 -24.96 -16.57 -8.72
N LYS A 382 -25.98 -17.09 -9.40
CA LYS A 382 -27.10 -17.81 -8.77
C LYS A 382 -26.73 -19.28 -8.69
N ALA A 383 -26.70 -19.84 -7.49
CA ALA A 383 -26.34 -21.22 -7.23
C ALA A 383 -27.55 -22.03 -6.73
N LEU A 384 -27.73 -23.24 -7.26
CA LEU A 384 -28.66 -24.23 -6.73
C LEU A 384 -27.88 -25.19 -5.82
N LEU A 385 -28.35 -25.40 -4.59
CA LEU A 385 -27.76 -26.35 -3.65
C LEU A 385 -28.42 -27.73 -3.76
N LYS A 386 -27.78 -28.76 -3.16
CA LYS A 386 -28.28 -30.14 -3.13
C LYS A 386 -29.63 -30.30 -2.42
N ASP A 387 -29.97 -29.41 -1.50
CA ASP A 387 -31.27 -29.38 -0.81
C ASP A 387 -32.35 -28.62 -1.61
N ASN A 388 -32.04 -28.21 -2.84
CA ASN A 388 -32.86 -27.39 -3.73
C ASN A 388 -33.07 -25.94 -3.29
N SER A 389 -32.33 -25.46 -2.28
CA SER A 389 -32.29 -24.04 -1.98
C SER A 389 -31.50 -23.27 -3.04
N VAL A 390 -31.90 -22.01 -3.24
CA VAL A 390 -31.26 -21.07 -4.15
C VAL A 390 -30.55 -20.02 -3.32
N VAL A 391 -29.28 -19.79 -3.63
CA VAL A 391 -28.42 -18.79 -2.98
C VAL A 391 -27.68 -18.00 -4.04
N TYR A 392 -27.33 -16.76 -3.73
CA TYR A 392 -26.63 -15.86 -4.63
C TYR A 392 -25.26 -15.53 -4.05
N TYR A 393 -24.25 -15.54 -4.90
CA TYR A 393 -22.86 -15.35 -4.51
C TYR A 393 -22.14 -14.38 -5.42
N ASN A 394 -21.20 -13.62 -4.84
CA ASN A 394 -20.12 -12.98 -5.56
C ASN A 394 -18.85 -13.81 -5.43
N TYR A 395 -18.45 -14.45 -6.52
CA TYR A 395 -17.13 -15.10 -6.59
C TYR A 395 -16.10 -14.07 -7.01
N LYS A 396 -14.97 -14.03 -6.28
CA LYS A 396 -13.86 -13.13 -6.60
C LYS A 396 -12.62 -13.93 -7.00
N TYR A 397 -12.00 -13.54 -8.10
CA TYR A 397 -10.78 -14.16 -8.62
C TYR A 397 -9.72 -13.10 -8.91
N PHE A 398 -8.46 -13.40 -8.60
CA PHE A 398 -7.31 -12.72 -9.20
C PHE A 398 -7.02 -13.35 -10.56
N VAL A 399 -6.80 -12.51 -11.56
CA VAL A 399 -6.50 -12.96 -12.92
C VAL A 399 -5.32 -12.19 -13.46
N SER A 400 -4.21 -12.87 -13.70
CA SER A 400 -3.00 -12.29 -14.27
C SER A 400 -2.99 -12.49 -15.78
N THR A 401 -2.49 -11.49 -16.50
CA THR A 401 -2.41 -11.53 -17.96
C THR A 401 -1.03 -11.11 -18.45
N GLU A 402 -0.57 -11.75 -19.52
CA GLU A 402 0.60 -11.36 -20.28
C GLU A 402 0.24 -11.34 -21.77
N ASP A 403 0.61 -10.28 -22.50
CA ASP A 403 0.35 -10.13 -23.95
C ASP A 403 -1.13 -10.32 -24.37
N ASN A 404 -2.06 -9.96 -23.49
CA ASN A 404 -3.52 -10.18 -23.63
C ASN A 404 -3.95 -11.65 -23.64
N LYS A 405 -3.20 -12.51 -22.98
CA LYS A 405 -3.60 -13.87 -22.64
C LYS A 405 -3.61 -14.02 -21.12
N VAL A 406 -4.47 -14.88 -20.61
CA VAL A 406 -4.53 -15.18 -19.17
C VAL A 406 -3.45 -16.21 -18.84
N GLU A 407 -2.60 -15.87 -17.88
CA GLU A 407 -1.51 -16.74 -17.42
C GLU A 407 -1.80 -17.37 -16.06
N ALA A 408 -2.71 -16.79 -15.27
CA ALA A 408 -3.09 -17.32 -13.97
C ALA A 408 -4.52 -16.93 -13.61
N ILE A 409 -5.24 -17.84 -12.94
CA ILE A 409 -6.55 -17.58 -12.33
C ILE A 409 -6.53 -18.16 -10.92
N GLN A 410 -6.72 -17.31 -9.92
CA GLN A 410 -6.67 -17.68 -8.50
C GLN A 410 -7.95 -17.23 -7.81
N PHE A 411 -8.66 -18.19 -7.22
CA PHE A 411 -9.82 -17.92 -6.38
C PHE A 411 -9.41 -17.15 -5.13
N MET A 412 -10.15 -16.09 -4.85
CA MET A 412 -9.95 -15.24 -3.67
C MET A 412 -10.90 -15.64 -2.56
N LYS A 413 -12.20 -15.50 -2.82
CA LYS A 413 -13.27 -15.74 -1.85
C LYS A 413 -14.63 -15.80 -2.55
N ILE A 414 -15.61 -16.27 -1.78
CA ILE A 414 -17.03 -16.24 -2.08
C ILE A 414 -17.72 -15.39 -1.02
N GLU A 415 -18.62 -14.52 -1.44
CA GLU A 415 -19.43 -13.67 -0.57
C GLU A 415 -20.91 -13.91 -0.90
N GLU A 416 -21.74 -14.21 0.09
CA GLU A 416 -23.20 -14.29 -0.11
C GLU A 416 -23.76 -12.90 -0.37
N ILE A 417 -24.66 -12.82 -1.34
CA ILE A 417 -25.35 -11.59 -1.73
C ILE A 417 -26.86 -11.84 -1.79
N THR A 418 -27.62 -10.76 -1.80
CA THR A 418 -29.06 -10.79 -2.01
C THR A 418 -29.41 -10.97 -3.49
N GLU A 419 -30.66 -11.35 -3.76
CA GLU A 419 -31.18 -11.41 -5.13
C GLU A 419 -31.22 -10.02 -5.79
N GLU A 420 -31.47 -8.96 -5.02
CA GLU A 420 -31.44 -7.58 -5.51
C GLU A 420 -30.04 -7.18 -5.98
N GLU A 421 -29.02 -7.47 -5.19
CA GLU A 421 -27.61 -7.24 -5.56
C GLU A 421 -27.20 -8.06 -6.78
N TYR A 422 -27.65 -9.31 -6.91
CA TYR A 422 -27.40 -10.14 -8.09
C TYR A 422 -27.94 -9.52 -9.39
N ASN A 423 -29.07 -8.81 -9.30
CA ASN A 423 -29.73 -8.17 -10.45
C ASN A 423 -29.26 -6.73 -10.69
N THR A 424 -28.49 -6.13 -9.78
CA THR A 424 -28.06 -4.74 -9.89
C THR A 424 -26.84 -4.62 -10.79
N VAL A 425 -26.90 -3.74 -11.79
CA VAL A 425 -25.75 -3.43 -12.66
C VAL A 425 -24.78 -2.54 -11.88
N PRO A 426 -23.48 -2.90 -11.81
CA PRO A 426 -22.48 -2.06 -11.17
C PRO A 426 -22.51 -0.63 -11.74
N GLY A 427 -22.72 0.37 -10.89
CA GLY A 427 -22.75 1.79 -11.29
C GLY A 427 -24.14 2.38 -11.58
N ALA A 428 -25.23 1.62 -11.41
CA ALA A 428 -26.56 2.21 -11.34
C ALA A 428 -26.85 2.64 -9.90
N GLU A 429 -26.93 3.95 -9.64
CA GLU A 429 -27.48 4.44 -8.37
C GLU A 429 -28.89 3.84 -8.17
N PRO A 430 -29.24 3.38 -6.96
CA PRO A 430 -30.58 2.90 -6.71
C PRO A 430 -31.55 4.07 -6.88
N THR A 431 -32.40 4.01 -7.92
CA THR A 431 -33.59 4.85 -8.00
C THR A 431 -34.42 4.59 -6.76
N THR A 432 -34.38 5.53 -5.83
CA THR A 432 -35.27 5.57 -4.68
C THR A 432 -36.69 5.71 -5.24
N SER A 433 -37.44 4.61 -5.20
CA SER A 433 -38.89 4.66 -5.34
C SER A 433 -39.41 5.50 -4.18
N GLN A 434 -39.84 6.73 -4.46
CA GLN A 434 -40.60 7.54 -3.53
C GLN A 434 -41.89 6.79 -3.19
N GLU A 435 -41.91 6.17 -2.02
CA GLU A 435 -43.12 5.72 -1.36
C GLU A 435 -43.89 6.97 -0.94
N VAL A 436 -44.92 7.32 -1.72
CA VAL A 436 -45.82 8.44 -1.40
C VAL A 436 -46.60 8.07 -0.15
N THR A 437 -46.23 8.70 0.96
CA THR A 437 -47.00 8.65 2.21
C THR A 437 -48.33 9.38 2.00
N PRO A 438 -49.49 8.82 2.41
CA PRO A 438 -50.75 9.54 2.36
C PRO A 438 -50.81 10.55 3.51
N VAL A 439 -51.12 11.80 3.19
CA VAL A 439 -51.40 12.85 4.18
C VAL A 439 -52.84 12.71 4.65
N GLU A 440 -53.03 12.39 5.93
CA GLU A 440 -54.30 12.53 6.63
C GLU A 440 -54.51 13.98 7.08
N GLY A 441 -55.74 14.48 6.87
CA GLY A 441 -56.43 15.37 7.80
C GLY A 441 -56.62 16.82 7.38
N GLU A 442 -57.85 17.21 7.01
CA GLU A 442 -58.67 18.18 7.77
C GLU A 442 -60.11 18.31 7.21
N THR A 443 -61.05 17.84 8.04
CA THR A 443 -62.38 18.39 8.41
C THR A 443 -63.20 19.30 7.45
N ALA A 444 -64.48 18.96 7.23
CA ALA A 444 -65.63 19.65 7.86
C ALA A 444 -67.03 19.22 7.35
N SER A 445 -67.93 19.08 8.33
CA SER A 445 -69.37 19.38 8.36
C SER A 445 -70.40 18.65 7.47
N SER A 446 -71.27 17.91 8.17
CA SER A 446 -72.68 17.62 7.85
C SER A 446 -73.50 18.92 7.67
N PRO A 447 -74.59 18.95 6.88
CA PRO A 447 -75.90 18.54 7.43
C PRO A 447 -76.87 17.83 6.45
N GLU A 448 -77.85 17.17 7.09
CA GLU A 448 -79.14 16.67 6.60
C GLU A 448 -79.80 17.48 5.46
N ALA A 449 -80.44 16.78 4.52
CA ALA A 449 -81.92 16.64 4.45
C ALA A 449 -82.37 16.09 3.09
N ILE A 450 -83.24 15.08 3.13
CA ILE A 450 -84.05 14.56 2.02
C ILE A 450 -85.16 15.59 1.72
N PRO A 451 -85.60 15.80 0.46
CA PRO A 451 -86.83 15.13 0.04
C PRO A 451 -86.85 14.60 -1.41
N ALA A 452 -87.52 13.46 -1.52
CA ALA A 452 -88.29 12.87 -2.62
C ALA A 452 -88.34 13.57 -4.01
N GLN A 453 -88.14 12.77 -5.06
CA GLN A 453 -89.23 12.29 -5.93
C GLN A 453 -88.91 10.91 -6.51
#